data_AF-A0A351ASP4-F1
#
_entry.id   AF-A0A351ASP4-F1
#
_cell.length_a   1.000
_cell.length_b   1.000
_cell.length_c   1.000
_cell.angle_alpha   90.00
_cell.angle_beta   90.00
_cell.angle_gamma   90.00
#
_symmetry.space_group_name_H-M   'P 1'
#
loop_
_entity.id
_entity.type
_entity.pdbx_description
1 polymer ?
#
loop_
_entity_poly.entity_id
_entity_poly.type
_entity_poly.pdbx_seq_one_letter_code
_entity_poly.pdbx_strand_id
1 'polypeptide(L)' 'DSSEIEWLNAYNERVYQTLSPCLTQEVAAWLRQKTLPI' A
#
# COMPACT_ATOMS: atom_id res chain seq x y z
N ASP A 1 6.66 17.49 6.95
CA ASP A 1 6.02 17.23 8.25
C ASP A 1 5.77 15.75 8.49
N SER A 2 5.71 15.29 9.75
CA SER A 2 5.41 13.89 10.06
C SER A 2 3.98 13.47 9.69
N SER A 3 3.04 14.42 9.65
CA SER A 3 1.63 14.18 9.29
C SER A 3 1.44 13.75 7.84
N GLU A 4 2.25 14.27 6.92
CA GLU A 4 2.22 13.89 5.51
C GLU A 4 2.68 12.44 5.32
N ILE A 5 3.70 12.04 6.08
CA ILE A 5 4.23 10.66 6.10
C ILE A 5 3.19 9.71 6.69
N GLU A 6 2.57 10.06 7.81
CA GLU A 6 1.51 9.26 8.43
C GLU A 6 0.30 9.09 7.49
N TRP A 7 -0.13 10.17 6.84
CA TRP A 7 -1.21 10.13 5.85
C TRP A 7 -0.85 9.24 4.67
N LEU A 8 0.36 9.36 4.12
CA LEU A 8 0.83 8.56 3.00
C LEU A 8 0.89 7.07 3.34
N ASN A 9 1.42 6.74 4.52
CA ASN A 9 1.51 5.36 5.00
C ASN A 9 0.12 4.74 5.20
N ALA A 10 -0.84 5.50 5.76
CA ALA A 10 -2.22 5.05 5.90
C ALA A 10 -2.93 4.87 4.54
N TYR A 11 -2.71 5.78 3.60
CA TYR A 11 -3.26 5.68 2.25
C TYR A 11 -2.71 4.45 1.51
N ASN A 12 -1.40 4.24 1.56
CA ASN A 12 -0.73 3.10 0.93
C ASN A 12 -1.26 1.76 1.46
N GLU A 13 -1.47 1.64 2.77
CA GLU A 13 -2.06 0.43 3.36
C GLU A 13 -3.50 0.20 2.87
N ARG A 14 -4.32 1.26 2.79
CA ARG A 14 -5.68 1.17 2.24
C ARG A 14 -5.69 0.70 0.78
N VAL A 15 -4.78 1.23 -0.04
CA VAL A 15 -4.64 0.84 -1.45
C VAL A 15 -4.33 -0.65 -1.56
N TYR A 16 -3.36 -1.12 -0.77
CA TYR A 16 -2.99 -2.54 -0.76
C TYR A 16 -4.17 -3.42 -0.33
N GLN A 17 -4.83 -3.11 0.79
CA GLN A 17 -5.95 -3.92 1.29
C GLN A 17 -7.14 -3.96 0.31
N THR A 18 -7.40 -2.87 -0.39
CA THR A 18 -8.53 -2.77 -1.34
C THR A 18 -8.25 -3.55 -2.62
N LEU A 19 -7.03 -3.46 -3.16
CA LEU A 19 -6.71 -4.02 -4.48
C LEU A 19 -6.16 -5.45 -4.41
N SER A 20 -5.40 -5.80 -3.36
CA SER A 20 -4.75 -7.11 -3.23
C SER A 20 -5.67 -8.32 -3.46
N PRO A 21 -6.92 -8.34 -2.94
CA PRO A 21 -7.84 -9.46 -3.19
C PRO A 21 -8.28 -9.63 -4.65
N CYS A 22 -8.20 -8.56 -5.45
CA CYS A 22 -8.61 -8.54 -6.85
C CYS A 22 -7.45 -8.75 -7.83
N LEU A 23 -6.22 -8.84 -7.31
CA LEU A 23 -5.01 -8.95 -8.11
C LEU A 23 -4.49 -10.38 -8.12
N THR A 24 -3.72 -10.71 -9.15
CA THR A 24 -2.92 -11.94 -9.13
C THR A 24 -1.88 -11.85 -8.03
N GLN A 25 -1.45 -13.00 -7.52
CA GLN A 25 -0.47 -13.08 -6.43
C GLN A 25 0.81 -12.27 -6.71
N GLU A 26 1.32 -12.33 -7.95
CA GLU A 26 2.51 -11.58 -8.37
C GLU A 26 2.29 -10.07 -8.28
N VAL A 27 1.16 -9.57 -8.79
CA VAL A 27 0.87 -8.14 -8.80
C VAL A 27 0.53 -7.64 -7.40
N ALA A 28 -0.15 -8.44 -6.57
CA ALA A 28 -0.37 -8.14 -5.16
C ALA A 28 0.95 -8.06 -4.38
N ALA A 29 1.89 -8.97 -4.64
CA ALA A 29 3.22 -8.96 -4.01
C ALA A 29 4.04 -7.73 -4.44
N TRP A 30 4.01 -7.37 -5.73
CA TRP A 30 4.62 -6.13 -6.21
C TRP A 30 3.99 -4.90 -5.57
N LEU A 31 2.65 -4.85 -5.49
CA LEU A 31 1.93 -3.74 -4.87
C LEU A 31 2.33 -3.59 -3.40
N ARG A 32 2.41 -4.69 -2.65
CA ARG A 32 2.84 -4.67 -1.25
C ARG A 32 4.19 -4.00 -1.06
N GLN A 33 5.17 -4.30 -1.94
CA GLN A 33 6.50 -3.70 -1.87
C GLN A 33 6.46 -2.19 -2.13
N LYS A 34 5.56 -1.73 -3.00
CA LYS A 34 5.41 -0.31 -3.34
C LYS A 34 4.63 0.49 -2.30
N THR A 35 3.81 -0.16 -1.50
CA THR A 35 2.98 0.46 -0.47
C THR A 35 3.57 0.29 0.94
N LEU A 36 4.85 -0.08 1.06
CA LEU A 36 5.50 -0.14 2.38
C LEU A 36 5.62 1.27 2.99
N PRO A 37 5.53 1.38 4.32
CA PRO A 37 5.76 2.65 5.01
C PRO A 37 7.15 3.20 4.73
N ILE A 38 7.24 4.52 4.62
CA ILE A 38 8.47 5.29 4.47
C ILE A 38 8.81 6.02 5.76
#